data_AF-A0A953A6N9-F1
#
_entry.id   AF-A0A953A6N9-F1
#
_cell.length_a   1.000
_cell.length_b   1.000
_cell.length_c   1.000
_cell.angle_alpha   90.00
_cell.angle_beta   90.00
_cell.angle_gamma   90.00
#
_symmetry.space_group_name_H-M   'P 1'
#
loop_
_entity.id
_entity.type
_entity.pdbx_description
1 polymer ?
#
loop_
_entity_poly.entity_id
_entity_poly.type
_entity_poly.pdbx_seq_one_letter_code
_entity_poly.pdbx_strand_id
1 'polypeptide(L)'
;MSDLRPIEVTTLPGLEELVEDIRAEATPRILRRKGEDLAIIVPLTGDRVSRARRPRTETDYLLFLSSAGSWRDIVDADRFREENDASRRRSSRPPVEL
;
A
#
# COMPACT_ATOMS: atom_id res chain seq x y z
N MET A 1 3.82 -9.93 11.55
CA MET A 1 2.86 -8.82 11.74
C MET A 1 2.12 -9.10 13.03
N SER A 2 2.15 -8.17 13.98
CA SER A 2 1.37 -8.30 15.22
C SER A 2 -0.12 -8.34 14.88
N ASP A 3 -0.84 -9.27 15.48
CA ASP A 3 -2.27 -9.44 15.28
C ASP A 3 -3.03 -8.24 15.88
N LEU A 4 -3.82 -7.54 15.05
CA LEU A 4 -4.57 -6.37 15.47
C LEU A 4 -5.89 -6.83 16.08
N ARG A 5 -6.04 -6.67 17.39
CA ARG A 5 -7.29 -7.00 18.09
C ARG A 5 -8.31 -5.87 17.89
N PRO A 6 -9.49 -6.13 17.30
CA PRO A 6 -10.53 -5.12 17.15
C PRO A 6 -11.10 -4.70 18.51
N ILE A 7 -11.50 -3.44 18.62
CA ILE A 7 -12.23 -2.88 19.75
C ILE A 7 -13.59 -2.41 19.22
N GLU A 8 -14.67 -2.89 19.81
CA GLU A 8 -16.03 -2.47 19.45
C GLU A 8 -16.30 -1.05 19.96
N VAL A 9 -16.49 -0.11 19.03
CA VAL A 9 -16.64 1.32 19.32
C VAL A 9 -17.91 1.65 20.12
N THR A 10 -18.94 0.80 20.02
CA THR A 10 -20.24 0.95 20.70
C THR A 10 -20.15 0.79 22.22
N THR A 11 -19.04 0.25 22.73
CA THR A 11 -18.87 -0.05 24.16
C THR A 11 -18.22 1.08 24.96
N LEU A 12 -17.70 2.11 24.29
CA LEU A 12 -16.93 3.20 24.91
C LEU A 12 -17.59 4.56 24.63
N PRO A 13 -18.14 5.24 25.65
CA PRO A 13 -18.73 6.57 25.49
C PRO A 13 -17.75 7.57 24.85
N GLY A 14 -18.20 8.28 23.83
CA GLY A 14 -17.41 9.30 23.11
C GLY A 14 -16.38 8.76 22.10
N LEU A 15 -16.15 7.44 22.04
CA LEU A 15 -15.27 6.86 21.03
C LEU A 15 -15.94 6.82 19.65
N GLU A 16 -17.25 6.58 19.60
CA GLU A 16 -18.02 6.55 18.35
C GLU A 16 -18.00 7.91 17.63
N GLU A 17 -18.28 8.99 18.35
CA GLU A 17 -18.22 10.37 17.83
C GLU A 17 -16.81 10.73 17.33
N LEU A 18 -15.77 10.40 18.11
CA LEU A 18 -14.39 10.62 17.71
C LEU A 18 -14.02 9.87 16.41
N VAL A 19 -14.50 8.63 16.26
CA VAL A 19 -14.22 7.83 15.06
C VAL A 19 -14.96 8.39 13.84
N GLU A 20 -16.19 8.85 14.00
CA GLU A 20 -16.95 9.48 12.91
C GLU A 20 -16.34 10.83 12.50
N ASP A 21 -15.85 11.65 13.42
CA ASP A 21 -15.13 12.88 13.11
C ASP A 21 -13.86 12.60 12.29
N ILE A 22 -13.04 11.64 12.73
CA ILE A 22 -11.82 11.23 12.04
C ILE A 22 -12.13 10.69 10.65
N ARG A 23 -13.23 9.97 10.50
CA ARG A 23 -13.72 9.45 9.22
C ARG A 23 -14.17 10.59 8.30
N ALA A 24 -14.93 11.55 8.81
CA ALA A 24 -15.45 12.69 8.05
C ALA A 24 -14.33 13.60 7.53
N GLU A 25 -13.31 13.85 8.36
CA GLU A 25 -12.17 14.70 8.01
C GLU A 25 -11.07 13.97 7.23
N ALA A 26 -11.13 12.63 7.15
CA ALA A 26 -10.11 11.78 6.53
C ALA A 26 -8.68 12.08 7.01
N THR A 27 -8.52 12.61 8.23
CA THR A 27 -7.24 13.09 8.77
C THR A 27 -6.83 12.24 9.98
N PRO A 28 -5.61 11.66 9.99
CA PRO A 28 -5.11 10.91 11.14
C PRO A 28 -5.01 11.77 12.41
N ARG A 29 -5.33 11.19 13.57
CA ARG A 29 -5.21 11.86 14.88
C ARG A 29 -4.36 11.04 15.85
N ILE A 30 -3.61 11.73 16.72
CA ILE A 30 -2.78 11.12 17.77
C ILE A 30 -3.54 11.16 19.10
N LEU A 31 -3.64 10.01 19.77
CA LEU A 31 -4.10 9.91 21.14
C LEU A 31 -2.93 10.19 22.08
N ARG A 32 -2.93 11.38 22.70
CA ARG A 32 -1.89 11.84 23.62
C ARG A 32 -2.42 11.91 25.05
N ARG A 33 -1.65 11.43 26.03
CA ARG A 33 -1.95 11.55 27.46
C ARG A 33 -0.73 12.09 28.20
N LYS A 34 -0.89 13.20 28.94
CA LYS A 34 0.19 13.81 29.74
C LYS A 34 1.49 14.06 28.94
N GLY A 35 1.37 14.41 27.66
CA GLY A 35 2.51 14.66 26.78
C GLY A 35 3.09 13.43 26.07
N GLU A 36 2.60 12.23 26.37
CA GLU A 36 3.02 10.98 25.74
C GLU A 36 2.05 10.53 24.65
N ASP A 37 2.57 10.16 23.49
CA ASP A 37 1.80 9.59 22.38
C ASP A 37 1.54 8.12 22.64
N LEU A 38 0.26 7.76 22.81
CA LEU A 38 -0.15 6.41 23.18
C LEU A 38 -0.58 5.57 21.97
N ALA A 39 -1.24 6.22 21.00
CA ALA A 39 -1.76 5.56 19.81
C ALA A 39 -2.03 6.57 18.70
N ILE A 40 -2.14 6.08 17.46
CA ILE A 40 -2.60 6.85 16.31
C ILE A 40 -3.88 6.20 15.80
N ILE A 41 -4.92 7.02 15.59
CA ILE A 41 -6.14 6.61 14.91
C ILE A 41 -6.05 7.13 13.49
N VAL A 42 -6.04 6.22 12.53
CA VAL A 42 -5.97 6.52 11.10
C VAL A 42 -7.31 6.12 10.47
N PRO A 43 -7.99 7.01 9.72
CA PRO A 43 -9.15 6.60 8.96
C PRO A 43 -8.74 5.58 7.91
N LEU A 44 -9.43 4.45 7.88
CA LEU A 44 -9.20 3.43 6.86
C LEU A 44 -9.91 3.87 5.56
N THR A 45 -9.12 4.25 4.55
CA THR A 45 -9.62 4.71 3.25
C THR A 45 -9.84 3.59 2.24
N GLY A 46 -9.97 2.35 2.71
CA GLY A 46 -10.20 1.19 1.87
C GLY A 46 -11.28 0.32 2.48
N ASP A 47 -12.27 -0.03 1.67
CA ASP A 47 -13.09 -1.19 1.97
C ASP A 47 -12.15 -2.37 2.24
N ARG A 48 -12.22 -2.95 3.44
CA ARG A 48 -11.67 -4.28 3.70
C ARG A 48 -12.37 -5.37 2.88
N VAL A 49 -13.31 -5.00 2.01
CA VAL A 49 -13.61 -5.76 0.80
C VAL A 49 -12.30 -5.81 0.02
N SER A 50 -11.51 -6.86 0.29
CA SER A 50 -10.52 -7.41 -0.63
C SER A 50 -10.96 -7.00 -2.02
N ARG A 51 -10.24 -6.04 -2.66
CA ARG A 51 -10.55 -5.57 -4.03
C ARG A 51 -10.97 -6.81 -4.77
N ALA A 52 -12.27 -6.97 -5.02
CA ALA A 52 -12.75 -8.18 -5.63
C ALA A 52 -12.11 -8.13 -7.00
N ARG A 53 -11.02 -8.89 -7.18
CA ARG A 53 -10.28 -8.86 -8.43
C ARG A 53 -11.33 -9.27 -9.44
N ARG A 54 -11.60 -8.37 -10.39
CA ARG A 54 -12.53 -8.65 -11.48
C ARG A 54 -12.21 -10.07 -11.97
N PRO A 55 -13.21 -10.97 -12.05
CA PRO A 55 -12.94 -12.31 -12.55
C PRO A 55 -12.29 -12.17 -13.93
N ARG A 56 -11.12 -12.80 -14.11
CA ARG A 56 -10.39 -12.74 -15.38
C ARG A 56 -11.27 -13.36 -16.46
N THR A 57 -11.45 -12.64 -17.56
CA THR A 57 -12.19 -13.16 -18.72
C THR A 57 -11.27 -14.01 -19.59
N GLU A 58 -11.85 -14.82 -20.47
CA GLU A 58 -11.09 -15.56 -21.49
C GLU A 58 -10.30 -14.60 -22.39
N THR A 59 -10.88 -13.45 -22.74
CA THR A 59 -10.19 -12.40 -23.50
C THR A 59 -8.95 -11.88 -22.78
N ASP A 60 -9.03 -11.65 -21.45
CA ASP A 60 -7.87 -11.20 -20.66
C ASP A 60 -6.76 -12.26 -20.66
N TYR A 61 -7.14 -13.54 -20.64
CA TYR A 61 -6.21 -14.66 -20.70
C TYR A 61 -5.53 -14.76 -22.07
N LEU A 62 -6.28 -14.66 -23.16
CA LEU A 62 -5.74 -14.67 -24.52
C LEU A 62 -4.83 -13.46 -24.78
N LEU A 63 -5.20 -12.28 -24.28
CA LEU A 63 -4.37 -11.08 -24.39
C LEU A 63 -3.05 -11.27 -23.64
N PHE A 64 -3.10 -11.81 -22.42
CA PHE A 64 -1.89 -12.13 -21.65
C PHE A 64 -1.00 -13.13 -22.38
N LEU A 65 -1.58 -14.20 -22.95
CA LEU A 65 -0.83 -15.19 -23.72
C LEU A 65 -0.24 -14.61 -25.00
N SER A 66 -0.91 -13.66 -25.66
CA SER A 66 -0.40 -13.02 -26.88
C SER A 66 0.90 -12.25 -26.65
N SER A 67 1.10 -11.78 -25.41
CA SER A 67 2.32 -11.08 -24.99
C SER A 67 3.40 -12.04 -24.45
N ALA A 68 3.11 -13.34 -24.33
CA ALA A 68 4.06 -14.30 -23.77
C ALA A 68 5.24 -14.50 -24.72
N GLY A 69 6.43 -14.10 -24.26
CA GLY A 69 7.66 -14.26 -25.03
C GLY A 69 7.91 -13.15 -26.07
N SER A 70 7.09 -12.10 -26.13
CA SER A 70 7.26 -11.01 -27.10
C SER A 70 8.58 -10.24 -26.99
N TRP A 71 9.32 -10.41 -25.90
CA TRP A 71 10.63 -9.77 -25.68
C TRP A 71 11.82 -10.69 -25.92
N ARG A 72 11.60 -11.98 -26.27
CA ARG A 72 12.67 -12.98 -26.34
C ARG A 72 13.77 -12.61 -27.35
N ASP A 73 13.38 -12.03 -28.48
CA ASP A 73 14.33 -11.66 -29.56
C ASP A 73 14.65 -10.16 -29.59
N ILE A 74 14.04 -9.38 -28.68
CA ILE A 74 14.23 -7.93 -28.57
C ILE A 74 15.15 -7.60 -27.39
N VAL A 75 15.06 -8.36 -26.31
CA VAL A 75 15.80 -8.13 -25.07
C VAL A 75 16.78 -9.27 -24.85
N ASP A 76 18.07 -8.95 -24.88
CA ASP A 76 19.10 -9.80 -24.32
C ASP A 76 18.93 -9.82 -22.79
N ALA A 77 18.37 -10.90 -22.29
CA ALA A 77 17.99 -11.03 -20.87
C ALA A 77 19.20 -11.01 -19.92
N ASP A 78 20.35 -11.53 -20.37
CA ASP A 78 21.55 -11.61 -19.55
C ASP A 78 22.23 -10.25 -19.47
N ARG A 79 22.41 -9.60 -20.62
CA ARG A 79 22.90 -8.22 -20.67
C ARG A 79 22.00 -7.26 -19.88
N PHE A 80 20.68 -7.38 -20.04
CA PHE A 80 19.73 -6.55 -19.30
C PHE A 80 19.86 -6.72 -17.78
N ARG A 81 20.07 -7.96 -17.31
CA ARG A 81 20.26 -8.24 -15.88
C ARG A 81 21.52 -7.56 -15.34
N GLU A 82 22.65 -7.69 -16.05
CA GLU A 82 23.92 -7.06 -15.67
C GLU A 82 23.81 -5.53 -15.61
N GLU A 83 23.20 -4.91 -16.63
CA GLU A 83 22.99 -3.46 -16.68
C GLU A 83 22.06 -2.98 -15.55
N ASN A 84 21.02 -3.75 -15.23
CA ASN A 84 20.11 -3.44 -14.12
C ASN A 84 20.82 -3.51 -12.77
N ASP A 85 21.62 -4.55 -12.53
CA ASP A 85 22.40 -4.70 -11.31
C ASP A 85 23.47 -3.61 -11.16
N ALA A 86 24.11 -3.22 -12.26
CA ALA A 86 25.02 -2.08 -12.28
C ALA A 86 24.29 -0.75 -12.01
N SER A 87 23.06 -0.59 -12.50
CA SER A 87 22.21 0.57 -12.23
C SER A 87 21.81 0.66 -10.76
N ARG A 88 21.41 -0.45 -10.13
CA ARG A 88 21.04 -0.51 -8.70
C ARG A 88 22.15 -0.01 -7.77
N ARG A 89 23.41 -0.17 -8.16
CA ARG A 89 24.58 0.28 -7.39
C ARG A 89 24.89 1.77 -7.57
N ARG A 90 24.26 2.44 -8.53
CA ARG A 90 24.43 3.88 -8.78
C ARG A 90 23.33 4.66 -8.06
N SER A 91 23.69 5.58 -7.19
CA SER A 91 22.72 6.54 -6.63
C SER A 91 22.35 7.55 -7.72
N SER A 92 21.11 7.51 -8.18
CA SER A 92 20.52 8.55 -9.06
C SER A 92 19.87 9.68 -8.27
N ARG A 93 19.89 9.61 -6.93
CA ARG A 93 19.30 10.63 -6.07
C ARG A 93 20.21 11.87 -6.09
N PRO A 94 19.67 13.07 -6.36
CA PRO A 94 20.45 14.29 -6.21
C PRO A 94 20.94 14.41 -4.76
N PRO A 95 22.18 14.88 -4.53
CA PRO A 95 22.69 15.09 -3.18
C PRO A 95 21.78 16.09 -2.45
N VAL A 96 21.42 15.76 -1.22
CA VAL A 96 20.67 16.65 -0.32
C VAL A 96 21.63 17.06 0.79
N GLU A 97 21.82 18.36 0.97
CA GLU A 97 22.54 18.89 2.14
C GLU A 97 21.65 18.70 3.38
N LEU A 98 22.22 18.09 4.43
CA LEU A 98 21.58 17.94 5.74
C LEU A 98 22.00 19.07 6.67
#